data_AF-A0A7J3XXN8-F1
#
_entry.id   AF-A0A7J3XXN8-F1
#
_cell.length_a   1.000
_cell.length_b   1.000
_cell.length_c   1.000
_cell.angle_alpha   90.00
_cell.angle_beta   90.00
_cell.angle_gamma   90.00
#
_symmetry.space_group_name_H-M   'P 1'
#
loop_
_entity.id
_entity.type
_entity.pdbx_description
1 polymer ?
#
loop_
_entity_poly.entity_id
_entity_poly.type
_entity_poly.pdbx_seq_one_letter_code
_entity_poly.pdbx_strand_id
1 'polypeptide(L)'
;MLEELVLKVVREYKPARSILHSIIYLKNGVLLKDWTLALTGVYSERLDSILDELIQEGSIKVCKDGRLTVDECPREGSDLSGLVDEAVKKFLASHPAKGL
;
A
#
# COMPACT_ATOMS: atom_id res chain seq x y z
N MET A 1 -8.31 -11.24 4.98
CA MET A 1 -7.61 -11.76 3.77
C MET A 1 -6.84 -10.63 3.09
N LEU A 2 -5.87 -10.91 2.19
CA LEU A 2 -4.98 -9.88 1.62
C LEU A 2 -5.75 -8.78 0.86
N GLU A 3 -6.82 -9.13 0.14
CA GLU A 3 -7.73 -8.18 -0.51
C GLU A 3 -8.35 -7.16 0.45
N GLU A 4 -8.89 -7.61 1.59
CA GLU A 4 -9.49 -6.70 2.58
C GLU A 4 -8.47 -5.70 3.13
N LEU A 5 -7.23 -6.16 3.29
CA LEU A 5 -6.13 -5.28 3.70
C LEU A 5 -5.79 -4.27 2.60
N VAL A 6 -5.75 -4.69 1.33
CA VAL A 6 -5.54 -3.79 0.19
C VAL A 6 -6.61 -2.72 0.15
N LEU A 7 -7.89 -3.11 0.19
CA LEU A 7 -9.01 -2.17 0.20
C LEU A 7 -8.96 -1.21 1.40
N LYS A 8 -8.58 -1.72 2.59
CA LYS A 8 -8.40 -0.88 3.78
C LYS A 8 -7.30 0.16 3.58
N VAL A 9 -6.14 -0.25 3.07
CA VAL A 9 -5.00 0.67 2.83
C VAL A 9 -5.33 1.67 1.73
N VAL A 10 -5.98 1.25 0.65
CA VAL A 10 -6.39 2.16 -0.43
C VAL A 10 -7.42 3.17 0.07
N ARG A 11 -8.39 2.76 0.89
CA ARG A 11 -9.36 3.67 1.50
C ARG A 11 -8.71 4.69 2.45
N GLU A 12 -7.78 4.24 3.30
CA GLU A 12 -7.15 5.09 4.33
C GLU A 12 -6.15 6.08 3.72
N TYR A 13 -5.34 5.64 2.75
CA TYR A 13 -4.17 6.41 2.31
C TYR A 13 -4.24 6.87 0.85
N LYS A 14 -5.10 6.26 0.03
CA LYS A 14 -5.17 6.50 -1.41
C LYS A 14 -3.78 6.50 -2.08
N PRO A 15 -2.95 5.46 -1.90
CA PRO A 15 -1.54 5.49 -2.30
C PRO A 15 -1.36 5.32 -3.81
N ALA A 16 -0.18 5.67 -4.32
CA ALA A 16 0.27 5.14 -5.61
C ALA A 16 0.55 3.62 -5.49
N ARG A 17 0.54 2.91 -6.62
CA ARG A 17 0.77 1.45 -6.66
C ARG A 17 2.07 1.05 -5.96
N SER A 18 3.19 1.69 -6.26
CA SER A 18 4.49 1.42 -5.61
C SER A 18 4.45 1.59 -4.08
N ILE A 19 3.75 2.61 -3.60
CA ILE A 19 3.61 2.89 -2.16
C ILE A 19 2.71 1.87 -1.48
N LEU A 20 1.66 1.38 -2.16
CA LEU A 20 0.81 0.32 -1.63
C LEU A 20 1.63 -0.93 -1.26
N HIS A 21 2.54 -1.37 -2.13
CA HIS A 21 3.40 -2.52 -1.84
C HIS A 21 4.22 -2.30 -0.56
N SER A 22 4.83 -1.12 -0.40
CA SER A 22 5.59 -0.75 0.79
C SER A 22 4.72 -0.75 2.05
N ILE A 23 3.51 -0.17 2.00
CA ILE A 23 2.61 -0.13 3.17
C ILE A 23 2.16 -1.54 3.55
N ILE A 24 1.81 -2.37 2.57
CA ILE A 24 1.34 -3.75 2.82
C ILE A 24 2.48 -4.61 3.38
N TYR A 25 3.69 -4.48 2.84
CA TYR A 25 4.89 -5.13 3.37
C TYR A 25 5.21 -4.69 4.79
N LEU A 26 5.14 -3.40 5.11
CA LEU A 26 5.34 -2.97 6.49
C LEU A 26 4.25 -3.55 7.40
N LYS A 27 2.97 -3.47 7.00
CA LYS A 27 1.88 -3.96 7.86
C LYS A 27 1.87 -5.48 8.06
N ASN A 28 2.36 -6.30 7.11
CA ASN A 28 2.21 -7.76 7.14
C ASN A 28 3.40 -8.57 6.56
N GLY A 29 4.48 -7.92 6.14
CA GLY A 29 5.53 -8.46 5.26
C GLY A 29 6.39 -9.58 5.83
N VAL A 30 6.24 -9.91 7.12
CA VAL A 30 6.92 -11.08 7.70
C VAL A 30 6.16 -12.40 7.41
N LEU A 31 4.87 -12.33 7.02
CA LEU A 31 4.00 -13.51 6.91
C LEU A 31 3.78 -14.03 5.48
N LEU A 32 4.15 -13.27 4.44
CA LEU A 32 3.95 -13.67 3.04
C LEU A 32 5.31 -13.94 2.40
N LYS A 33 5.52 -15.13 1.83
CA LYS A 33 6.83 -15.58 1.28
C LYS A 33 7.15 -14.98 -0.10
N ASP A 34 6.30 -14.09 -0.60
CA ASP A 34 6.20 -13.75 -2.02
C ASP A 34 6.70 -12.31 -2.31
N TRP A 35 7.62 -11.80 -1.49
CA TRP A 35 8.17 -10.44 -1.63
C TRP A 35 9.54 -10.45 -2.29
N THR A 36 9.70 -9.59 -3.29
CA THR A 36 10.98 -9.29 -3.93
C THR A 36 11.44 -7.91 -3.50
N LEU A 37 12.70 -7.81 -3.05
CA LEU A 37 13.36 -6.53 -2.78
C LEU A 37 13.96 -6.02 -4.10
N ALA A 38 13.51 -4.85 -4.55
CA ALA A 38 14.06 -4.13 -5.68
C ALA A 38 14.73 -2.83 -5.21
N LEU A 39 15.54 -2.22 -6.08
CA LEU A 39 16.19 -0.93 -5.82
C LEU A 39 15.18 0.18 -5.45
N THR A 40 13.96 0.11 -5.97
CA THR A 40 12.91 1.10 -5.78
C THR A 40 11.93 0.77 -4.65
N GLY A 41 12.14 -0.35 -3.93
CA GLY A 41 11.28 -0.77 -2.82
C GLY A 41 10.96 -2.26 -2.82
N VAL A 42 9.88 -2.62 -2.16
CA VAL A 42 9.37 -4.00 -2.09
C VAL A 42 8.30 -4.22 -3.13
N TYR A 43 8.27 -5.41 -3.70
CA TYR A 43 7.31 -5.83 -4.71
C TYR A 43 6.76 -7.22 -4.40
N SER A 44 5.53 -7.51 -4.83
CA SER A 44 4.92 -8.83 -4.72
C SER A 44 3.97 -9.06 -5.89
N GLU A 45 4.25 -10.06 -6.72
CA GLU A 45 3.41 -10.41 -7.88
C GLU A 45 1.98 -10.77 -7.48
N ARG A 46 1.83 -11.42 -6.32
CA ARG A 46 0.53 -11.79 -5.77
C ARG A 46 -0.30 -10.56 -5.41
N LEU A 47 0.32 -9.56 -4.77
CA LEU A 47 -0.35 -8.30 -4.45
C LEU A 47 -0.73 -7.56 -5.75
N ASP A 48 0.14 -7.60 -6.74
CA ASP A 48 -0.07 -6.99 -8.04
C ASP A 48 -1.29 -7.59 -8.76
N SER A 49 -1.40 -8.92 -8.74
CA SER A 49 -2.53 -9.66 -9.31
C SER A 49 -3.85 -9.31 -8.65
N ILE A 50 -3.89 -9.31 -7.30
CA ILE A 50 -5.08 -8.91 -6.53
C ILE A 50 -5.47 -7.47 -6.84
N LEU A 51 -4.49 -6.58 -6.96
CA LEU A 51 -4.77 -5.18 -7.27
C LEU A 51 -5.40 -5.03 -8.66
N ASP A 52 -4.89 -5.75 -9.65
CA ASP A 52 -5.44 -5.72 -11.01
C ASP A 52 -6.87 -6.27 -11.06
N GLU A 53 -7.16 -7.36 -10.35
CA GLU A 53 -8.52 -7.90 -10.22
C GLU A 53 -9.47 -6.85 -9.60
N LEU A 54 -9.08 -6.24 -8.48
CA LEU A 54 -9.89 -5.22 -7.82
C LEU A 54 -10.11 -3.96 -8.67
N ILE A 55 -9.15 -3.62 -9.54
CA ILE A 55 -9.30 -2.52 -10.50
C ILE A 55 -10.27 -2.92 -11.62
N GLN A 56 -10.13 -4.14 -12.16
CA GLN A 56 -11.01 -4.65 -13.23
C GLN A 56 -12.47 -4.76 -12.77
N GLU A 57 -12.70 -5.18 -11.53
CA GLU A 57 -14.02 -5.25 -10.91
C GLU A 57 -14.62 -3.87 -10.57
N GLY A 58 -13.81 -2.81 -10.60
CA GLY A 58 -14.22 -1.45 -10.25
C GLY A 58 -14.26 -1.17 -8.74
N SER A 59 -13.80 -2.11 -7.91
CA SER A 59 -13.63 -1.93 -6.46
C SER A 59 -12.56 -0.88 -6.13
N ILE A 60 -11.54 -0.76 -6.99
CA ILE A 60 -10.50 0.28 -6.94
C ILE A 60 -10.50 1.06 -8.25
N LYS A 61 -10.37 2.37 -8.16
CA LYS A 61 -10.20 3.28 -9.29
C LYS A 61 -8.78 3.84 -9.29
N VAL A 62 -8.24 4.04 -10.49
CA VAL A 62 -6.93 4.68 -10.70
C VAL A 62 -7.15 6.13 -11.09
N CYS A 63 -6.57 7.04 -10.31
CA CYS A 63 -6.59 8.47 -10.54
C CYS A 63 -5.60 8.89 -11.62
N LYS A 64 -5.76 10.11 -12.17
CA LYS A 64 -4.90 10.62 -13.24
C LYS A 64 -3.42 10.70 -12.85
N ASP A 65 -3.13 10.88 -11.57
CA ASP A 65 -1.79 10.92 -10.99
C ASP A 65 -1.25 9.52 -10.60
N GLY A 66 -1.96 8.45 -10.95
CA GLY A 66 -1.58 7.07 -10.64
C GLY A 66 -1.94 6.60 -9.23
N ARG A 67 -2.64 7.41 -8.45
CA ARG A 67 -3.13 7.02 -7.11
C ARG A 67 -4.33 6.10 -7.20
N LEU A 68 -4.46 5.25 -6.19
CA LEU A 68 -5.55 4.29 -6.06
C LEU A 68 -6.60 4.85 -5.10
N THR A 69 -7.88 4.66 -5.38
CA THR A 69 -8.98 5.03 -4.48
C THR A 69 -10.13 4.05 -4.57
N VAL A 70 -10.93 3.93 -3.51
CA VAL A 70 -12.21 3.19 -3.54
C VAL A 70 -13.42 4.13 -3.70
N ASP A 71 -13.20 5.45 -3.64
CA ASP A 71 -14.25 6.46 -3.68
C ASP A 71 -13.94 7.54 -4.73
N GLU A 72 -13.40 8.67 -4.29
CA GLU A 72 -13.06 9.85 -5.08
C GLU A 72 -11.55 10.06 -5.10
N CYS A 73 -11.07 10.55 -6.24
CA CYS A 73 -9.68 10.93 -6.39
C CYS A 73 -9.38 12.16 -5.53
N PRO A 74 -8.26 12.14 -4.79
CA PRO A 74 -7.84 13.29 -4.00
C PRO A 74 -7.49 14.45 -4.93
N ARG A 75 -7.65 15.69 -4.44
CA ARG A 75 -7.24 16.88 -5.19
C ARG A 75 -5.71 16.88 -5.39
N GLU A 76 -5.28 17.32 -6.56
CA GLU A 76 -3.86 17.43 -6.92
C GLU A 76 -3.08 18.21 -5.84
N GLY A 77 -1.90 17.71 -5.47
CA GLY A 77 -1.03 18.33 -4.46
C GLY A 77 -1.19 17.83 -3.02
N SER A 78 -1.95 16.76 -2.78
CA SER A 78 -1.98 16.11 -1.46
C SER A 78 -0.68 15.32 -1.20
N ASP A 79 0.01 15.66 -0.11
CA ASP A 79 1.38 15.24 0.19
C ASP A 79 1.51 13.71 0.36
N LEU A 80 2.17 13.08 -0.61
CA LEU A 80 2.48 11.64 -0.61
C LEU A 80 3.52 11.28 0.46
N SER A 81 4.38 12.22 0.85
CA SER A 81 5.46 12.01 1.82
C SER A 81 4.87 11.71 3.21
N GLY A 82 3.83 12.46 3.59
CA GLY A 82 3.13 12.26 4.86
C GLY A 82 2.52 10.85 5.00
N LEU A 83 2.04 10.24 3.92
CA LEU A 83 1.44 8.90 3.94
C LEU A 83 2.47 7.81 4.20
N VAL A 84 3.64 7.92 3.55
CA VAL A 84 4.74 6.98 3.75
C VAL A 84 5.29 7.13 5.17
N ASP A 85 5.52 8.36 5.62
CA ASP A 85 5.99 8.65 6.97
C ASP A 85 5.03 8.12 8.04
N GLU A 86 3.72 8.30 7.86
CA GLU A 86 2.72 7.80 8.80
C GLU A 86 2.68 6.27 8.82
N ALA A 87 2.78 5.62 7.66
CA ALA A 87 2.83 4.16 7.57
C ALA A 87 4.09 3.59 8.24
N VAL A 88 5.26 4.22 8.04
CA VAL A 88 6.51 3.85 8.71
C VAL A 88 6.40 4.06 10.22
N LYS A 89 5.87 5.20 10.67
CA LYS A 89 5.64 5.47 12.10
C LYS A 89 4.72 4.43 12.73
N LYS A 90 3.60 4.08 12.07
CA LYS A 90 2.68 3.04 12.54
C LYS A 90 3.34 1.66 12.60
N PHE A 91 4.19 1.33 11.63
CA PHE A 91 4.97 0.09 11.66
C PHE A 91 5.94 0.04 12.85
N LEU A 92 6.76 1.08 13.03
CA LEU A 92 7.70 1.17 14.15
C LEU A 92 6.99 1.15 15.51
N ALA A 93 5.81 1.75 15.62
CA ALA A 93 5.01 1.74 16.85
C ALA A 93 4.41 0.36 17.17
N SER A 94 4.06 -0.44 16.15
CA SER A 94 3.51 -1.79 16.32
C SER A 94 4.58 -2.88 16.49
N HIS A 95 5.82 -2.58 16.11
CA HIS A 95 6.99 -3.44 16.26
C HIS A 95 8.11 -2.65 16.95
N PRO A 96 7.94 -2.24 18.22
CA PRO A 96 9.01 -1.55 18.93
C PRO A 96 10.24 -2.45 18.89
N ALA A 97 11.35 -1.89 18.43
CA ALA A 97 12.63 -2.59 18.44
C ALA A 97 12.85 -3.13 19.86
N LYS A 98 12.78 -4.45 20.03
CA LYS A 98 13.30 -5.09 21.23
C LYS A 98 14.80 -4.85 21.20
N GLY A 99 15.23 -3.89 22.03
CA GLY A 99 16.61 -3.59 22.45
C GLY A 99 17.74 -4.00 21.52
N LEU A 100 18.46 -3.00 21.00
CA LEU A 100 19.92 -3.10 20.91
C LEU A 100 20.50 -2.75 22.28
#